data_AF-A0A9D4TNR2-F1
#
_entry.id   AF-A0A9D4TNR2-F1
#
_cell.length_a   1.000
_cell.length_b   1.000
_cell.length_c   1.000
_cell.angle_alpha   90.00
_cell.angle_beta   90.00
_cell.angle_gamma   90.00
#
_symmetry.space_group_name_H-M   'P 1'
#
loop_
_entity.id
_entity.type
_entity.pdbx_description
1 polymer ?
#
loop_
_entity_poly.entity_id
_entity_poly.type
_entity_poly.pdbx_seq_one_letter_code
_entity_poly.pdbx_strand_id
1 'polypeptide(L)'
;MASWDDNNRLEVLRNSALLPTADRPLERQLLEVIPNDVQHVMIGEASHGTEEFYKTRAELTRLLIKERGFNAVVVEADFPDAFRVGMYVRGLSADGSAEEALADFTRFPTWMWRNTVVTEFVEWLRCHNAGLPPDQHYARSVGFAGMDVYSLHASGKRH
;
A
#
# COMPACT_ATOMS: atom_id res chain seq x y z
N MET A 1 -18.17 16.76 -30.15
CA MET A 1 -16.85 16.10 -30.21
C MET A 1 -15.80 17.17 -29.99
N ALA A 2 -15.38 17.39 -28.74
CA ALA A 2 -14.28 18.30 -28.43
C ALA A 2 -12.98 17.48 -28.49
N SER A 3 -12.06 17.89 -29.36
CA SER A 3 -10.68 17.46 -29.33
C SER A 3 -10.05 18.05 -28.07
N TRP A 4 -9.69 17.20 -27.13
CA TRP A 4 -8.94 17.57 -25.93
C TRP A 4 -7.45 17.48 -26.27
N ASP A 5 -6.74 18.59 -26.10
CA ASP A 5 -5.34 18.79 -26.49
C ASP A 5 -4.37 18.18 -25.45
N ASP A 6 -3.51 17.27 -25.86
CA ASP A 6 -2.57 16.55 -24.98
C ASP A 6 -1.55 17.47 -24.29
N ASN A 7 -1.33 18.68 -24.81
CA ASN A 7 -0.46 19.69 -24.18
C ASN A 7 -0.98 20.15 -22.81
N ASN A 8 -2.31 20.25 -22.65
CA ASN A 8 -2.92 20.68 -21.39
C ASN A 8 -2.72 19.64 -20.26
N ARG A 9 -2.66 18.35 -20.60
CA ARG A 9 -2.40 17.27 -19.63
C ARG A 9 -0.98 17.33 -19.09
N LEU A 10 0.00 17.53 -19.97
CA LEU A 10 1.40 17.62 -19.57
C LEU A 10 1.68 18.84 -18.70
N GLU A 11 0.99 19.96 -18.96
CA GLU A 11 1.12 21.17 -18.17
C GLU A 11 0.52 21.01 -16.76
N VAL A 12 -0.65 20.38 -16.64
CA VAL A 12 -1.24 20.04 -15.33
C VAL A 12 -0.35 19.08 -14.54
N LEU A 13 0.21 18.05 -15.20
CA LEU A 13 1.14 17.11 -14.56
C LEU A 13 2.40 17.82 -14.08
N ARG A 14 2.99 18.70 -14.90
CA ARG A 14 4.18 19.48 -14.52
C ARG A 14 3.90 20.44 -13.36
N ASN A 15 2.76 21.11 -13.36
CA ASN A 15 2.38 22.07 -12.32
C ASN A 15 2.02 21.39 -10.98
N SER A 16 1.71 20.10 -11.01
CA SER A 16 1.39 19.30 -9.82
C SER A 16 2.54 18.37 -9.40
N ALA A 17 3.62 18.32 -10.18
CA ALA A 17 4.76 17.46 -9.92
C ALA A 17 5.66 18.07 -8.84
N LEU A 18 6.00 17.27 -7.85
CA LEU A 18 7.10 17.57 -6.94
C LEU A 18 8.40 17.13 -7.58
N LEU A 19 9.34 18.07 -7.71
CA LEU A 19 10.72 17.78 -8.06
C LEU A 19 11.48 17.49 -6.76
N PRO A 20 11.92 16.23 -6.54
CA PRO A 20 12.59 15.86 -5.30
C PRO A 20 13.88 16.65 -5.13
N THR A 21 14.09 17.19 -3.94
CA THR A 21 15.37 17.77 -3.53
C THR A 21 16.23 16.71 -2.82
N ALA A 22 17.56 16.86 -2.88
CA ALA A 22 18.49 15.88 -2.27
C ALA A 22 18.69 16.09 -0.75
N ASP A 23 18.09 17.12 -0.17
CA ASP A 23 18.23 17.50 1.25
C ASP A 23 17.51 16.54 2.20
N ARG A 24 16.43 15.91 1.74
CA ARG A 24 15.58 15.03 2.56
C ARG A 24 15.07 13.83 1.77
N PRO A 25 14.75 12.71 2.43
CA PRO A 25 14.15 11.56 1.76
C PRO A 25 12.81 11.91 1.09
N LEU A 26 12.51 11.26 -0.04
CA LEU A 26 11.36 11.56 -0.88
C LEU A 26 10.03 11.40 -0.12
N GLU A 27 9.87 10.34 0.64
CA GLU A 27 8.70 10.04 1.47
C GLU A 27 8.40 11.15 2.50
N ARG A 28 9.45 11.82 3.01
CA ARG A 28 9.30 12.93 3.96
C ARG A 28 8.77 14.17 3.23
N GLN A 29 9.31 14.45 2.05
CA GLN A 29 8.83 15.53 1.18
C GLN A 29 7.38 15.29 0.75
N LEU A 30 7.04 14.05 0.38
CA LEU A 30 5.68 13.66 0.04
C LEU A 30 4.72 13.83 1.21
N LEU A 31 5.11 13.44 2.43
CA LEU A 31 4.25 13.61 3.61
C LEU A 31 3.97 15.09 3.94
N GLU A 32 4.86 16.01 3.58
CA GLU A 32 4.68 17.45 3.84
C GLU A 32 3.71 18.13 2.90
N VAL A 33 3.57 17.62 1.67
CA VAL A 33 2.66 18.18 0.67
C VAL A 33 1.26 17.59 0.74
N ILE A 34 1.11 16.41 1.36
CA ILE A 34 -0.19 15.79 1.59
C ILE A 34 -0.91 16.60 2.69
N PRO A 35 -2.11 17.15 2.41
CA PRO A 35 -2.86 17.90 3.42
C PRO A 35 -3.20 17.04 4.64
N ASN A 36 -3.18 17.62 5.84
CA ASN A 36 -3.34 16.86 7.08
C ASN A 36 -4.76 16.32 7.32
N ASP A 37 -5.76 16.84 6.60
CA ASP A 37 -7.18 16.51 6.73
C ASP A 37 -7.67 15.51 5.68
N VAL A 38 -6.78 15.01 4.81
CA VAL A 38 -7.16 13.98 3.85
C VAL A 38 -7.39 12.64 4.55
N GLN A 39 -8.46 11.95 4.15
CA GLN A 39 -8.80 10.64 4.68
C GLN A 39 -8.24 9.49 3.83
N HIS A 40 -7.91 9.78 2.57
CA HIS A 40 -7.45 8.80 1.60
C HIS A 40 -6.24 9.34 0.85
N VAL A 41 -5.21 8.50 0.72
CA VAL A 41 -4.02 8.77 -0.10
C VAL A 41 -3.89 7.60 -1.08
N MET A 42 -3.96 7.88 -2.37
CA MET A 42 -3.78 6.89 -3.43
C MET A 42 -2.37 7.01 -3.99
N ILE A 43 -1.60 5.92 -3.93
CA ILE A 43 -0.20 5.90 -4.35
C ILE A 43 -0.05 4.97 -5.56
N GLY A 44 -0.02 5.55 -6.76
CA GLY A 44 0.22 4.83 -8.01
C GLY A 44 1.71 4.66 -8.33
N GLU A 45 2.02 3.91 -9.39
CA GLU A 45 3.37 3.83 -9.95
C GLU A 45 3.34 4.18 -11.45
N ALA A 46 4.37 4.89 -11.92
CA ALA A 46 4.53 5.23 -13.34
C ALA A 46 5.09 4.05 -14.16
N SER A 47 5.66 3.04 -13.50
CA SER A 47 6.18 1.82 -14.10
C SER A 47 6.19 0.68 -13.08
N HIS A 48 5.90 -0.54 -13.53
CA HIS A 48 6.09 -1.74 -12.73
C HIS A 48 7.58 -2.03 -12.52
N GLY A 49 8.09 -1.93 -11.29
CA GLY A 49 9.17 -2.84 -10.87
C GLY A 49 10.55 -2.31 -10.44
N THR A 50 10.78 -1.03 -10.17
CA THR A 50 12.04 -0.61 -9.50
C THR A 50 11.90 -0.71 -7.97
N GLU A 51 12.89 -1.34 -7.32
CA GLU A 51 12.92 -1.59 -5.87
C GLU A 51 12.72 -0.30 -5.05
N GLU A 52 13.21 0.81 -5.58
CA GLU A 52 13.08 2.15 -5.02
C GLU A 52 11.62 2.58 -4.87
N PHE A 53 10.75 2.26 -5.83
CA PHE A 53 9.33 2.58 -5.73
C PHE A 53 8.64 1.78 -4.63
N TYR A 54 8.98 0.49 -4.46
CA TYR A 54 8.45 -0.29 -3.35
C TYR A 54 8.90 0.29 -2.01
N LYS A 55 10.18 0.64 -1.88
CA LYS A 55 10.72 1.23 -0.65
C LYS A 55 10.03 2.55 -0.32
N THR A 56 9.93 3.48 -1.28
CA THR A 56 9.27 4.77 -1.06
C THR A 56 7.80 4.60 -0.69
N ARG A 57 7.06 3.68 -1.32
CA ARG A 57 5.67 3.39 -0.95
C ARG A 57 5.55 2.86 0.47
N ALA A 58 6.39 1.89 0.83
CA ALA A 58 6.39 1.30 2.17
C ALA A 58 6.72 2.36 3.23
N GLU A 59 7.77 3.17 3.02
CA GLU A 59 8.16 4.21 3.96
C GLU A 59 7.12 5.33 4.09
N LEU A 60 6.58 5.83 2.96
CA LEU A 60 5.51 6.82 3.01
C LEU A 60 4.29 6.28 3.76
N THR A 61 3.92 5.01 3.53
CA THR A 61 2.79 4.38 4.23
C THR A 61 3.07 4.25 5.72
N ARG A 62 4.29 3.87 6.13
CA ARG A 62 4.72 3.85 7.54
C ARG A 62 4.58 5.23 8.18
N LEU A 63 5.00 6.29 7.48
CA LEU A 63 4.89 7.67 7.95
C LEU A 63 3.43 8.12 8.08
N LEU A 64 2.57 7.81 7.11
CA LEU A 64 1.13 8.10 7.18
C LEU A 64 0.46 7.41 8.37
N ILE A 65 0.80 6.14 8.63
CA ILE A 65 0.28 5.40 9.78
C ILE A 65 0.76 6.02 11.10
N LYS A 66 2.08 6.22 11.25
CA LYS A 66 2.69 6.70 12.50
C LYS A 66 2.34 8.15 12.83
N GLU A 67 2.42 9.03 11.83
CA GLU A 67 2.34 10.49 12.03
C GLU A 67 0.98 11.09 11.67
N ARG A 68 0.15 10.40 10.89
CA ARG A 68 -1.16 10.90 10.45
C ARG A 68 -2.32 9.99 10.86
N GLY A 69 -2.04 8.84 11.49
CA GLY A 69 -3.07 7.99 12.08
C GLY A 69 -3.88 7.17 11.07
N PHE A 70 -3.37 6.99 9.85
CA PHE A 70 -3.97 6.05 8.89
C PHE A 70 -3.95 4.64 9.48
N ASN A 71 -5.06 3.91 9.32
CA ASN A 71 -5.25 2.58 9.89
C ASN A 71 -5.77 1.56 8.86
N ALA A 72 -5.63 1.85 7.56
CA ALA A 72 -6.01 0.93 6.49
C ALA A 72 -5.01 1.02 5.33
N VAL A 73 -4.57 -0.15 4.87
CA VAL A 73 -3.79 -0.32 3.64
C VAL A 73 -4.66 -1.13 2.67
N VAL A 74 -4.95 -0.53 1.52
CA VAL A 74 -5.72 -1.18 0.46
C VAL A 74 -4.82 -1.34 -0.75
N VAL A 75 -4.65 -2.58 -1.21
CA VAL A 75 -3.75 -2.93 -2.31
C VAL A 75 -4.51 -3.38 -3.54
N GLU A 76 -3.92 -3.19 -4.73
CA GLU A 76 -4.44 -3.70 -6.00
C GLU A 76 -4.19 -5.22 -6.10
N ALA A 77 -4.96 -6.00 -5.33
CA ALA A 77 -4.80 -7.45 -5.25
C ALA A 77 -6.14 -8.15 -4.97
N ASP A 78 -6.15 -9.46 -5.19
CA ASP A 78 -7.29 -10.33 -4.90
C ASP A 78 -7.66 -10.26 -3.41
N PHE A 79 -8.96 -10.16 -3.14
CA PHE A 79 -9.47 -10.05 -1.77
C PHE A 79 -9.05 -11.24 -0.88
N PRO A 80 -9.14 -12.52 -1.31
CA PRO A 80 -8.75 -13.65 -0.46
C PRO A 80 -7.28 -13.63 -0.04
N ASP A 81 -6.38 -13.32 -0.97
CA ASP A 81 -4.93 -13.29 -0.73
C ASP A 81 -4.59 -12.18 0.28
N ALA A 82 -5.14 -10.99 0.08
CA ALA A 82 -4.96 -9.87 1.00
C ALA A 82 -5.67 -10.07 2.34
N PHE A 83 -6.76 -10.84 2.39
CA PHE A 83 -7.47 -11.16 3.63
C PHE A 83 -6.59 -11.97 4.58
N ARG A 84 -5.85 -12.97 4.08
CA ARG A 84 -4.89 -13.74 4.90
C ARG A 84 -3.83 -12.84 5.53
N VAL A 85 -3.26 -11.92 4.74
CA VAL A 85 -2.32 -10.90 5.24
C VAL A 85 -2.98 -10.00 6.29
N GLY A 86 -4.23 -9.57 6.06
CA GLY A 86 -5.00 -8.77 7.00
C GLY A 86 -5.28 -9.47 8.33
N MET A 87 -5.41 -10.80 8.34
CA MET A 87 -5.49 -11.60 9.56
C MET A 87 -4.14 -11.70 10.26
N TYR A 88 -3.07 -11.93 9.50
CA TYR A 88 -1.70 -11.99 10.01
C TYR A 88 -1.26 -10.68 10.67
N VAL A 89 -1.48 -9.54 10.02
CA VAL A 89 -1.15 -8.20 10.52
C VAL A 89 -1.90 -7.86 11.82
N ARG A 90 -3.09 -8.41 12.02
CA ARG A 90 -3.89 -8.22 13.24
C ARG A 90 -3.61 -9.25 14.35
N GLY A 91 -2.69 -10.18 14.14
CA GLY A 91 -2.40 -11.24 15.10
C GLY A 91 -3.49 -12.31 15.18
N LEU A 92 -4.33 -12.43 14.15
CA LEU A 92 -5.46 -13.37 14.08
C LEU A 92 -5.19 -14.56 13.14
N SER A 93 -4.02 -14.63 12.50
CA SER A 93 -3.58 -15.77 11.69
C SER A 93 -2.76 -16.78 12.51
N ALA A 94 -2.78 -18.04 12.08
CA ALA A 94 -1.85 -19.07 12.53
C ALA A 94 -0.48 -19.02 11.82
N ASP A 95 -0.34 -18.19 10.79
CA ASP A 95 0.93 -17.98 10.07
C ASP A 95 2.01 -17.44 11.02
N GLY A 96 3.19 -18.07 10.97
CA GLY A 96 4.35 -17.75 11.81
C GLY A 96 5.17 -16.58 11.29
N SER A 97 5.06 -16.24 9.99
CA SER A 97 5.81 -15.15 9.38
C SER A 97 5.04 -14.43 8.27
N ALA A 98 5.50 -13.23 7.91
CA ALA A 98 4.96 -12.48 6.78
C ALA A 98 5.08 -13.25 5.45
N GLU A 99 6.15 -14.01 5.24
CA GLU A 99 6.34 -14.85 4.05
C GLU A 99 5.27 -15.94 3.93
N GLU A 100 4.89 -16.57 5.05
CA GLU A 100 3.81 -17.56 5.10
C GLU A 100 2.46 -16.92 4.80
N ALA A 101 2.18 -15.74 5.37
CA ALA A 101 0.95 -15.01 5.13
C ALA A 101 0.82 -14.52 3.67
N LEU A 102 1.95 -14.24 3.01
CA LEU A 102 2.03 -13.83 1.59
C LEU A 102 2.09 -15.03 0.62
N ALA A 103 2.08 -16.26 1.12
CA ALA A 103 2.29 -17.45 0.27
C ALA A 103 1.19 -17.63 -0.79
N ASP A 104 -0.03 -17.15 -0.54
CA ASP A 104 -1.17 -17.30 -1.45
C ASP A 104 -1.16 -16.32 -2.64
N PHE A 105 -0.32 -15.27 -2.59
CA PHE A 105 -0.07 -14.36 -3.73
C PHE A 105 0.71 -15.08 -4.84
N THR A 106 0.01 -15.96 -5.55
CA THR A 106 0.55 -16.86 -6.59
C THR A 106 0.15 -16.42 -7.99
N ARG A 107 -0.95 -15.66 -8.12
CA ARG A 107 -1.50 -15.18 -9.39
C ARG A 107 -0.79 -13.93 -9.93
N PHE A 108 -0.17 -13.19 -9.02
CA PHE A 108 0.70 -12.08 -9.36
C PHE A 108 2.13 -12.58 -9.46
N PRO A 109 2.97 -11.99 -10.32
CA PRO A 109 4.38 -12.32 -10.33
C PRO A 109 4.99 -12.16 -8.92
N THR A 110 5.82 -13.11 -8.51
CA THR A 110 6.48 -13.09 -7.19
C THR A 110 7.21 -11.78 -6.91
N TRP A 111 7.74 -11.11 -7.94
CA TRP A 111 8.38 -9.80 -7.79
C TRP A 111 7.44 -8.68 -7.30
N MET A 112 6.13 -8.84 -7.49
CA MET A 112 5.14 -7.81 -7.17
C MET A 112 4.77 -7.79 -5.68
N TRP A 113 4.66 -8.97 -5.05
CA TRP A 113 4.20 -9.09 -3.66
C TRP A 113 5.13 -9.90 -2.75
N ARG A 114 5.95 -10.79 -3.32
CA ARG A 114 6.92 -11.61 -2.59
C ARG A 114 8.34 -11.09 -2.79
N ASN A 115 8.49 -9.78 -2.66
CA ASN A 115 9.79 -9.13 -2.55
C ASN A 115 10.08 -8.78 -1.08
N THR A 116 11.36 -8.59 -0.76
CA THR A 116 11.83 -8.30 0.60
C THR A 116 11.14 -7.09 1.19
N VAL A 117 10.90 -6.04 0.39
CA VAL A 117 10.28 -4.80 0.85
C VAL A 117 8.84 -5.02 1.33
N VAL A 118 8.03 -5.78 0.59
CA VAL A 118 6.64 -6.07 0.97
C VAL A 118 6.59 -6.97 2.20
N THR A 119 7.43 -8.00 2.26
CA THR A 119 7.55 -8.87 3.44
C THR A 119 7.92 -8.07 4.70
N GLU A 120 8.97 -7.24 4.62
CA GLU A 120 9.40 -6.36 5.71
C GLU A 120 8.31 -5.35 6.10
N PHE A 121 7.53 -4.87 5.13
CA PHE A 121 6.41 -3.98 5.39
C PHE A 121 5.27 -4.67 6.12
N VAL A 122 4.89 -5.89 5.73
CA VAL A 122 3.86 -6.70 6.39
C VAL A 122 4.28 -7.07 7.81
N GLU A 123 5.54 -7.47 8.01
CA GLU A 123 6.10 -7.74 9.33
C GLU A 123 6.06 -6.48 10.22
N TRP A 124 6.42 -5.33 9.65
CA TRP A 124 6.35 -4.06 10.35
C TRP A 124 4.92 -3.71 10.76
N LEU A 125 3.92 -3.95 9.91
CA LEU A 125 2.50 -3.71 10.24
C LEU A 125 2.04 -4.57 11.43
N ARG A 126 2.45 -5.85 11.46
CA ARG A 126 2.16 -6.74 12.58
C ARG A 126 2.79 -6.22 13.87
N CYS A 127 4.07 -5.86 13.82
CA CYS A 127 4.78 -5.27 14.97
C CYS A 127 4.13 -3.96 15.43
N HIS A 128 3.72 -3.10 14.50
CA HIS A 128 3.04 -1.84 14.82
C HIS A 128 1.74 -2.09 15.57
N ASN A 129 0.90 -3.00 15.07
CA ASN A 129 -0.36 -3.36 15.72
C ASN A 129 -0.15 -3.98 17.09
N ALA A 130 0.79 -4.92 17.22
CA ALA A 130 1.12 -5.56 18.48
C ALA A 130 1.66 -4.58 19.54
N GLY A 131 2.28 -3.48 19.10
CA GLY A 131 2.78 -2.41 19.96
C GLY A 131 1.73 -1.38 20.39
N LEU A 132 0.47 -1.47 19.90
CA LEU A 132 -0.58 -0.53 20.29
C LEU A 132 -1.05 -0.78 21.73
N PRO A 133 -1.34 0.29 22.50
CA PRO A 133 -2.00 0.16 23.79
C PRO A 133 -3.34 -0.59 23.68
N PRO A 134 -3.71 -1.45 24.66
CA PRO A 134 -4.94 -2.24 24.59
C PRO A 134 -6.22 -1.42 24.38
N ASP A 135 -6.28 -0.21 24.95
CA ASP A 135 -7.39 0.74 24.82
C ASP A 135 -7.47 1.39 23.43
N GLN A 136 -6.38 1.41 22.68
CA GLN A 136 -6.30 1.97 21.33
C GLN A 136 -6.33 0.91 20.23
N HIS A 137 -6.15 -0.37 20.58
CA HIS A 137 -5.97 -1.45 19.61
C HIS A 137 -7.14 -1.53 18.62
N TYR A 138 -8.39 -1.41 19.08
CA TYR A 138 -9.56 -1.44 18.20
C TYR A 138 -9.61 -0.26 17.22
N ALA A 139 -9.27 0.94 17.68
CA ALA A 139 -9.40 2.16 16.88
C ALA A 139 -8.22 2.39 15.92
N ARG A 140 -7.02 1.92 16.30
CA ARG A 140 -5.76 2.24 15.61
C ARG A 140 -5.10 1.06 14.92
N SER A 141 -5.56 -0.17 15.16
CA SER A 141 -5.00 -1.34 14.46
C SER A 141 -5.17 -1.17 12.96
N VAL A 142 -4.05 -1.29 12.25
CA VAL A 142 -3.98 -1.17 10.81
C VAL A 142 -4.56 -2.42 10.17
N GLY A 143 -5.52 -2.24 9.28
CA GLY A 143 -6.01 -3.27 8.39
C GLY A 143 -5.23 -3.37 7.09
N PHE A 144 -5.23 -4.57 6.50
CA PHE A 144 -4.72 -4.83 5.17
C PHE A 144 -5.81 -5.52 4.35
N ALA A 145 -6.11 -5.01 3.15
CA ALA A 145 -7.18 -5.52 2.29
C ALA A 145 -6.85 -5.35 0.80
N GLY A 146 -7.42 -6.22 -0.04
CA GLY A 146 -7.32 -6.13 -1.49
C GLY A 146 -8.53 -5.43 -2.09
N MET A 147 -8.30 -4.49 -2.99
CA MET A 147 -9.31 -3.92 -3.88
C MET A 147 -9.28 -4.73 -5.17
N ASP A 148 -10.33 -5.51 -5.35
CA ASP A 148 -10.38 -6.58 -6.34
C ASP A 148 -10.38 -6.06 -7.79
N VAL A 149 -9.27 -6.26 -8.51
CA VAL A 149 -9.13 -5.86 -9.92
C VAL A 149 -9.28 -7.06 -10.88
N TYR A 150 -9.38 -8.30 -10.38
CA TYR A 150 -9.45 -9.51 -11.21
C TYR A 150 -10.74 -10.33 -11.08
N SER A 151 -11.59 -10.11 -10.06
CA SER A 151 -12.91 -10.75 -9.99
C SER A 151 -13.92 -10.22 -11.01
N LEU A 152 -13.58 -9.18 -11.78
CA LEU A 152 -14.37 -8.80 -12.97
C LEU A 152 -14.22 -9.81 -14.13
N HIS A 153 -13.21 -10.69 -14.12
CA HIS A 153 -13.01 -11.70 -15.17
C HIS A 153 -12.99 -13.16 -14.66
N ALA A 154 -13.06 -13.41 -13.35
CA ALA A 154 -12.98 -14.75 -12.77
C ALA A 154 -14.28 -15.26 -12.10
N SER A 155 -15.45 -14.69 -12.41
CA SER A 155 -16.76 -15.30 -12.05
C SER A 155 -17.21 -16.41 -13.04
N GLY A 156 -16.33 -16.82 -13.96
CA GLY A 156 -16.59 -17.90 -14.90
C GLY A 156 -15.83 -19.17 -14.55
N LYS A 157 -16.52 -20.11 -13.90
CA LYS A 157 -16.18 -21.53 -13.65
C LYS A 157 -15.71 -21.86 -12.23
N ARG A 158 -16.70 -22.11 -11.37
CA ARG A 158 -16.64 -23.26 -10.47
C ARG A 158 -17.02 -24.51 -11.28
N HIS A 159 -16.20 -25.54 -11.23
CA HIS A 159 -16.61 -26.92 -11.49
C HIS A 159 -16.76 -27.61 -10.14
#